data_AF-A0AAC8XRS2-F1
#
_entry.id   AF-A0AAC8XRS2-F1
#
_cell.length_a   1.000
_cell.length_b   1.000
_cell.length_c   1.000
_cell.angle_alpha   90.00
_cell.angle_beta   90.00
_cell.angle_gamma   90.00
#
_symmetry.space_group_name_H-M   'P 1'
#
loop_
_entity.id
_entity.type
_entity.pdbx_description
1 polymer ?
#
loop_
_entity_poly.entity_id
_entity_poly.type
_entity_poly.pdbx_seq_one_letter_code
_entity_poly.pdbx_strand_id
1 'polypeptide(L)'
;MVNTLRAVALVLTLFICSGGNAFAQQEKSGELSKSQAVERARQAEAGRVLRVSQTNQKYRVKVLKESGRVVSVDVDKRSGKVKTSKNNSKD
;
A
#
# COMPACT_ATOMS: atom_id res chain seq x y z
N MET A 1 -17.41 -7.10 50.69
CA MET A 1 -17.03 -8.06 49.63
C MET A 1 -17.47 -7.64 48.21
N VAL A 2 -18.07 -6.45 48.03
CA VAL A 2 -18.50 -5.91 46.72
C VAL A 2 -17.52 -4.89 46.12
N ASN A 3 -16.76 -4.16 46.95
CA ASN A 3 -15.71 -3.23 46.49
C ASN A 3 -14.47 -3.93 45.92
N THR A 4 -14.11 -5.11 46.44
CA THR A 4 -13.04 -5.94 45.88
C THR A 4 -13.45 -6.56 44.54
N LEU A 5 -14.73 -6.93 44.38
CA LEU A 5 -15.29 -7.44 43.13
C LEU A 5 -15.32 -6.37 42.02
N ARG A 6 -15.62 -5.11 42.38
CA ARG A 6 -15.52 -3.94 41.50
C ARG A 6 -14.06 -3.63 41.10
N ALA A 7 -13.12 -3.77 42.02
CA ALA A 7 -11.69 -3.56 41.76
C ALA A 7 -11.09 -4.63 40.83
N VAL A 8 -11.48 -5.90 40.99
CA VAL A 8 -11.03 -7.00 40.13
C VAL A 8 -11.61 -6.87 38.71
N ALA A 9 -12.85 -6.39 38.57
CA ALA A 9 -13.46 -6.13 37.26
C ALA A 9 -12.76 -4.99 36.50
N LEU A 10 -12.27 -3.96 37.20
CA LEU A 10 -11.53 -2.84 36.60
C LEU A 10 -10.14 -3.25 36.10
N VAL A 11 -9.48 -4.20 36.75
CA VAL A 11 -8.14 -4.68 36.37
C VAL A 11 -8.17 -5.64 35.18
N LEU A 12 -9.23 -6.44 35.03
CA LEU A 12 -9.35 -7.43 33.95
C LEU A 12 -9.55 -6.81 32.56
N THR A 13 -10.10 -5.58 32.50
CA THR A 13 -10.40 -4.91 31.22
C THR A 13 -9.16 -4.26 30.59
N LEU A 14 -8.10 -3.99 31.37
CA LEU A 14 -6.87 -3.35 30.89
C LEU A 14 -5.94 -4.29 30.11
N PHE A 15 -6.20 -5.60 30.09
CA PHE A 15 -5.27 -6.58 29.54
C PHE A 15 -5.48 -6.89 28.04
N ILE A 16 -6.49 -6.29 27.40
CA ILE A 16 -6.93 -6.70 26.04
C ILE A 16 -6.35 -5.78 24.92
N CYS A 17 -5.58 -4.73 25.25
CA CYS A 17 -5.15 -3.74 24.25
C CYS A 17 -3.73 -3.90 23.68
N SER A 18 -2.96 -4.91 24.06
CA SER A 18 -1.56 -5.06 23.63
C SER A 18 -1.41 -6.03 22.46
N GLY A 19 -1.73 -5.56 21.25
CA GLY A 19 -1.54 -6.36 20.03
C GLY A 19 -1.74 -5.61 18.71
N GLY A 20 -1.53 -4.30 18.69
CA GLY A 20 -1.51 -3.55 17.42
C GLY A 20 -0.23 -3.88 16.65
N ASN A 21 -0.33 -4.52 15.49
CA ASN A 21 0.79 -4.70 14.57
C ASN A 21 1.28 -3.32 14.11
N ALA A 22 2.40 -2.86 14.68
CA ALA A 22 3.09 -1.67 14.22
C ALA A 22 3.84 -2.01 12.92
N PHE A 23 3.23 -1.73 11.77
CA PHE A 23 3.94 -1.77 10.50
C PHE A 23 4.87 -0.55 10.43
N ALA A 24 6.14 -0.76 10.76
CA ALA A 24 7.18 0.23 10.56
C ALA A 24 7.38 0.46 9.05
N GLN A 25 6.73 1.49 8.50
CA GLN A 25 7.04 1.98 7.16
C GLN A 25 8.36 2.73 7.24
N GLN A 26 9.45 2.07 6.86
CA GLN A 26 10.77 2.66 6.80
C GLN A 26 10.80 3.72 5.69
N GLU A 27 10.47 4.95 6.07
CA GLU A 27 10.56 6.11 5.21
C GLU A 27 12.05 6.48 5.05
N LYS A 28 12.65 6.02 3.95
CA LYS A 28 13.85 6.68 3.43
C LYS A 28 13.42 8.04 2.88
N SER A 29 13.62 9.04 3.72
CA SER A 29 13.52 10.48 3.49
C SER A 29 13.46 10.89 2.00
N GLY A 30 12.26 11.24 1.54
CA GLY A 30 12.02 12.06 0.34
C GLY A 30 11.75 11.34 -0.98
N GLU A 31 12.07 10.04 -1.11
CA GLU A 31 11.81 9.28 -2.35
C GLU A 31 10.69 8.26 -2.13
N LEU A 32 9.67 8.28 -3.00
CA LEU A 32 8.50 7.41 -2.89
C LEU A 32 8.93 5.94 -2.89
N SER A 33 8.40 5.13 -1.98
CA SER A 33 8.83 3.74 -1.84
C SER A 33 8.19 2.83 -2.90
N LYS A 34 8.78 1.64 -3.14
CA LYS A 34 8.19 0.65 -4.06
C LYS A 34 6.78 0.24 -3.64
N SER A 35 6.51 0.11 -2.34
CA SER A 35 5.17 -0.23 -1.83
C SER A 35 4.18 0.90 -2.07
N GLN A 36 4.57 2.15 -1.79
CA GLN A 36 3.74 3.33 -2.08
C GLN A 36 3.43 3.42 -3.58
N ALA A 37 4.39 3.12 -4.46
CA ALA A 37 4.15 3.13 -5.90
C ALA A 37 3.12 2.07 -6.33
N VAL A 38 3.15 0.89 -5.69
CA VAL A 38 2.18 -0.18 -5.92
C VAL A 38 0.79 0.24 -5.46
N GLU A 39 0.67 0.85 -4.28
CA GLU A 39 -0.62 1.32 -3.78
C GLU A 39 -1.21 2.40 -4.67
N ARG A 40 -0.41 3.39 -5.07
CA ARG A 40 -0.84 4.44 -6.01
C ARG A 40 -1.25 3.87 -7.36
N ALA A 41 -0.53 2.87 -7.86
CA ALA A 41 -0.90 2.21 -9.11
C ALA A 41 -2.20 1.40 -8.99
N ARG A 42 -2.44 0.71 -7.86
CA ARG A 42 -3.69 -0.01 -7.59
C ARG A 42 -4.89 0.93 -7.42
N GLN A 43 -4.68 2.09 -6.80
CA GLN A 43 -5.70 3.14 -6.69
C GLN A 43 -6.07 3.71 -8.07
N ALA A 44 -5.10 3.84 -8.97
CA ALA A 44 -5.35 4.31 -10.33
C ALA A 44 -6.00 3.25 -11.23
N GLU A 45 -5.60 1.99 -11.11
CA GLU A 45 -6.11 0.88 -11.91
C GLU A 45 -6.33 -0.35 -11.01
N ALA A 46 -7.59 -0.76 -10.87
CA ALA A 46 -7.95 -1.99 -10.16
C ALA A 46 -7.42 -3.22 -10.92
N GLY A 47 -6.66 -4.07 -10.24
CA GLY A 47 -6.13 -5.31 -10.81
C GLY A 47 -4.96 -5.91 -10.03
N ARG A 48 -4.47 -7.05 -10.53
CA ARG A 48 -3.33 -7.74 -9.93
C ARG A 48 -2.02 -7.15 -10.44
N VAL A 49 -1.15 -6.73 -9.54
CA VAL A 49 0.20 -6.28 -9.90
C VAL A 49 1.05 -7.49 -10.28
N LEU A 50 1.60 -7.45 -11.50
CA LEU A 50 2.47 -8.50 -12.02
C LEU A 50 3.93 -8.21 -11.74
N ARG A 51 4.35 -6.96 -11.97
CA ARG A 51 5.76 -6.56 -11.85
C ARG A 51 5.87 -5.07 -11.54
N VAL A 52 6.85 -4.74 -10.70
CA VAL A 52 7.28 -3.37 -10.45
C VAL A 52 8.70 -3.24 -10.97
N SER A 53 8.88 -2.41 -11.99
CA SER A 53 10.20 -2.02 -12.48
C SER A 53 10.52 -0.62 -11.98
N GLN A 54 11.73 -0.43 -11.46
CA GLN A 54 12.21 0.88 -11.01
C GLN A 54 13.16 1.45 -12.05
N THR A 55 12.98 2.72 -12.41
CA THR A 55 13.99 3.52 -13.11
C THR A 55 14.49 4.63 -12.19
N ASN A 56 15.40 5.47 -12.66
CA ASN A 56 15.93 6.58 -11.86
C ASN A 56 14.83 7.57 -11.43
N GLN A 57 13.85 7.85 -12.30
CA GLN A 57 12.87 8.92 -12.07
C GLN A 57 11.45 8.40 -11.77
N LYS A 58 11.14 7.13 -12.11
CA LYS A 58 9.79 6.58 -11.99
C LYS A 58 9.76 5.09 -11.64
N TYR A 59 8.65 4.68 -11.06
CA TYR A 59 8.23 3.28 -10.98
C TYR A 59 7.30 2.96 -12.13
N ARG A 60 7.50 1.83 -12.80
CA ARG A 60 6.57 1.29 -13.78
C ARG A 60 5.95 0.03 -13.21
N VAL A 61 4.67 0.09 -12.91
CA VAL A 61 3.90 -1.01 -12.36
C VAL A 61 3.07 -1.63 -13.49
N LYS A 62 3.27 -2.91 -13.77
CA LYS A 62 2.42 -3.67 -14.69
C LYS A 62 1.25 -4.26 -13.91
N VAL A 63 0.04 -3.92 -14.33
CA VAL A 63 -1.21 -4.36 -13.71
C VAL A 63 -1.99 -5.21 -14.69
N LEU A 64 -2.36 -6.42 -14.27
CA LEU A 64 -3.32 -7.28 -14.96
C LEU A 64 -4.72 -6.87 -14.52
N LYS A 65 -5.50 -6.32 -15.45
CA LYS A 65 -6.91 -6.00 -15.23
C LYS A 65 -7.75 -7.28 -15.29
N GLU A 66 -8.94 -7.24 -14.69
CA GLU A 66 -9.91 -8.36 -14.76
C GLU A 66 -10.28 -8.71 -16.21
N SER A 67 -10.23 -7.73 -17.12
CA SER A 67 -10.43 -7.97 -18.55
C SER A 67 -9.31 -8.77 -19.24
N GLY A 68 -8.32 -9.26 -18.49
CA GLY A 68 -7.14 -9.96 -19.03
C GLY A 68 -6.07 -9.06 -19.67
N ARG A 69 -6.33 -7.76 -19.78
CA ARG A 69 -5.38 -6.80 -20.39
C ARG A 69 -4.31 -6.38 -19.37
N VAL A 70 -3.07 -6.26 -19.84
CA VAL A 70 -1.96 -5.74 -19.04
C VAL A 70 -1.75 -4.26 -19.33
N VAL A 71 -1.90 -3.42 -18.31
CA VAL A 71 -1.69 -1.98 -18.39
C VAL A 71 -0.39 -1.61 -17.66
N SER A 72 0.35 -0.66 -18.20
CA SER A 72 1.54 -0.10 -17.53
C SER A 72 1.20 1.24 -16.90
N VAL A 73 1.43 1.34 -15.59
CA VAL A 73 1.20 2.54 -14.79
C VAL A 73 2.55 3.10 -14.35
N ASP A 74 2.87 4.31 -14.81
CA ASP A 74 4.09 5.03 -14.45
C ASP A 74 3.81 5.94 -13.24
N VAL A 75 4.55 5.77 -12.15
CA VAL A 75 4.48 6.59 -10.93
C VAL A 75 5.78 7.35 -10.75
N ASP A 76 5.71 8.68 -10.72
CA ASP A 76 6.88 9.53 -10.50
C ASP A 76 7.40 9.40 -9.06
N LYS A 77 8.72 9.24 -8.90
CA LYS A 77 9.32 8.99 -7.58
C LYS A 77 9.35 10.18 -6.63
N ARG A 78 9.38 11.40 -7.18
CA ARG A 78 9.52 12.63 -6.41
C ARG A 78 8.16 13.24 -6.10
N SER A 79 7.26 13.24 -7.08
CA SER A 79 5.93 13.85 -6.99
C SER A 79 4.82 12.86 -6.69
N GLY A 80 5.03 11.55 -6.91
CA GLY A 80 3.99 10.53 -6.77
C GLY A 80 2.85 10.64 -7.78
N LYS A 81 3.03 11.44 -8.84
CA LYS A 81 2.04 11.56 -9.92
C LYS A 81 1.99 10.26 -10.72
N VAL A 82 0.76 9.82 -11.00
CA VAL A 82 0.49 8.59 -11.73
C VAL A 82 0.12 8.92 -13.18
N LYS A 83 0.74 8.22 -14.12
CA LYS A 83 0.44 8.30 -15.56
C LYS A 83 0.16 6.90 -16.07
N THR A 84 -1.07 6.66 -16.52
CA THR A 84 -1.44 5.40 -17.16
C THR A 84 -0.98 5.42 -18.62
N SER A 85 -0.03 4.57 -18.97
CA SER A 85 0.31 4.33 -20.37
C SER A 85 -0.66 3.29 -20.92
N LYS A 86 -1.70 3.76 -21.61
CA LYS A 86 -2.57 2.91 -22.42
C LYS A 86 -1.70 2.33 -23.52
N ASN A 87 -1.37 1.03 -23.41
CA ASN A 87 -0.65 0.34 -24.46
C ASN A 87 -1.55 0.38 -25.71
N ASN A 88 -1.22 1.24 -26.67
CA ASN A 88 -1.83 1.17 -27.98
C ASN A 88 -1.37 -0.16 -28.57
N SER A 89 -2.34 -1.02 -28.90
CA SER A 89 -2.12 -2.18 -29.75
C SER A 89 -1.23 -1.74 -30.90
N LYS A 90 -0.09 -2.41 -31.05
CA LYS A 90 0.70 -2.31 -32.26
C LYS A 90 -0.11 -3.08 -33.30
N ASP A 91 -0.85 -2.35 -34.13
CA ASP A 91 -1.43 -2.88 -35.37
C ASP A 91 -0.32 -3.49 -36.25
#